data_AF-X8DQF7-F1
#
_entry.id   AF-X8DQF7-F1
#
_cell.length_a   1.000
_cell.length_b   1.000
_cell.length_c   1.000
_cell.angle_alpha   90.00
_cell.angle_beta   90.00
_cell.angle_gamma   90.00
#
_symmetry.space_group_name_H-M   'P 1'
#
loop_
_entity.id
_entity.type
_entity.pdbx_description
1 polymer ?
#
loop_
_entity_poly.entity_id
_entity_poly.type
_entity_poly.pdbx_seq_one_letter_code
_entity_poly.pdbx_strand_id
1 'polypeptide(L)'
;MSPLHASSPIGKFLDTKGPGLQQLAYRVTDIDALTDQLRAAGVRVLYDEPRIGTANSRINFLHPKDTGGVLIELVQPTESH
;
A
#
# COMPACT_ATOMS: atom_id res chain seq x y z
N MET A 1 4.97 17.39 2.89
CA MET A 1 4.55 16.70 4.13
C MET A 1 5.76 16.62 5.04
N SER A 2 5.72 17.29 6.19
CA SER A 2 6.80 17.24 7.19
C SER A 2 6.51 16.14 8.21
N PRO A 3 7.50 15.37 8.69
CA PRO A 3 7.26 14.32 9.68
C PRO A 3 6.95 14.95 11.04
N LEU A 4 5.81 14.58 11.64
CA LEU A 4 5.46 15.05 13.00
C LEU A 4 6.31 14.37 14.09
N HIS A 5 6.99 13.25 13.83
CA HIS A 5 7.92 12.60 14.77
C HIS A 5 8.83 11.58 14.05
N ALA A 6 10.06 11.37 14.55
CA ALA A 6 11.06 10.44 14.00
C ALA A 6 10.64 8.96 14.00
N SER A 7 9.69 8.57 14.87
CA SER A 7 9.15 7.21 14.93
C SER A 7 8.08 6.92 13.87
N SER A 8 7.57 7.94 13.17
CA SER A 8 6.57 7.75 12.12
C SER A 8 7.13 6.93 10.95
N PRO A 9 6.27 6.23 10.19
CA PRO A 9 6.69 5.50 8.98
C PRO A 9 7.48 6.39 8.00
N ILE A 10 7.10 7.67 7.91
CA ILE A 10 7.78 8.69 7.09
C ILE A 10 9.17 9.02 7.65
N GLY A 11 9.29 9.20 8.98
CA GLY A 11 10.58 9.44 9.64
C GLY A 11 11.57 8.30 9.43
N LYS A 12 11.13 7.05 9.64
CA LYS A 12 11.96 5.86 9.39
C LYS A 12 12.36 5.71 7.93
N PHE A 13 11.46 6.03 7.00
CA PHE A 13 11.76 5.99 5.56
C PHE A 13 12.84 7.00 5.18
N LEU A 14 12.71 8.26 5.62
CA LEU A 14 13.71 9.30 5.34
C LEU A 14 15.09 8.95 5.90
N ASP A 15 15.14 8.37 7.10
CA ASP A 15 16.40 7.97 7.74
C ASP A 15 17.11 6.81 7.02
N THR A 16 16.34 5.84 6.50
CA THR A 16 16.92 4.64 5.85
C THR A 16 17.09 4.75 4.34
N LYS A 17 16.31 5.60 3.65
CA LYS A 17 16.25 5.68 2.19
C LYS A 17 16.57 7.08 1.64
N GLY A 18 16.62 8.10 2.49
CA GLY A 18 16.71 9.50 2.06
C GLY A 18 15.40 10.00 1.42
N PRO A 19 15.38 11.24 0.91
CA PRO A 19 14.23 11.79 0.19
C PRO A 19 13.94 10.97 -1.08
N GLY A 20 12.68 10.61 -1.30
CA GLY A 20 12.26 9.79 -2.44
C GLY A 20 10.77 9.43 -2.42
N LEU A 21 10.36 8.56 -3.35
CA LEU A 21 9.00 8.05 -3.42
C LEU A 21 8.76 7.02 -2.31
N GLN A 22 7.99 7.40 -1.29
CA GLN A 22 7.70 6.55 -0.12
C GLN A 22 6.65 5.48 -0.42
N GLN A 23 5.59 5.85 -1.15
CA GLN A 23 4.52 4.93 -1.54
C GLN A 23 3.82 5.37 -2.82
N LEU A 24 3.16 4.42 -3.48
CA LEU A 24 2.32 4.65 -4.65
C LEU A 24 0.99 3.93 -4.46
N ALA A 25 -0.12 4.64 -4.67
CA ALA A 25 -1.46 4.07 -4.58
C ALA A 25 -2.05 3.82 -5.97
N TYR A 26 -2.46 2.59 -6.24
CA TYR A 26 -3.21 2.21 -7.44
C TYR A 26 -4.69 2.02 -7.11
N ARG A 27 -5.54 2.64 -7.92
CA ARG A 27 -6.97 2.34 -7.92
C ARG A 27 -7.20 0.99 -8.59
N VAL A 28 -7.99 0.15 -7.94
CA VAL A 28 -8.37 -1.18 -8.46
C VAL A 28 -9.89 -1.32 -8.42
N THR A 29 -10.43 -2.13 -9.32
CA THR A 29 -11.88 -2.39 -9.41
C THR A 29 -12.31 -3.56 -8.52
N ASP A 30 -11.44 -4.56 -8.38
CA ASP A 30 -11.65 -5.74 -7.53
C ASP A 30 -10.34 -6.08 -6.80
N ILE A 31 -10.28 -5.73 -5.53
CA ILE A 31 -9.09 -5.91 -4.70
C ILE A 31 -8.90 -7.37 -4.29
N ASP A 32 -9.97 -8.14 -4.12
CA ASP A 32 -9.89 -9.53 -3.69
C ASP A 32 -9.27 -10.36 -4.81
N ALA A 33 -9.86 -10.29 -6.01
CA ALA A 33 -9.36 -10.98 -7.19
C ALA A 33 -7.91 -10.63 -7.50
N LEU A 34 -7.55 -9.34 -7.40
CA LEU A 34 -6.17 -8.91 -7.63
C LEU A 34 -5.22 -9.44 -6.56
N THR A 35 -5.60 -9.40 -5.28
CA THR A 35 -4.73 -9.93 -4.21
C THR A 35 -4.49 -11.42 -4.35
N ASP A 36 -5.48 -12.19 -4.79
CA ASP A 36 -5.33 -13.63 -5.04
C ASP A 36 -4.40 -13.91 -6.22
N GLN A 37 -4.53 -13.15 -7.31
CA GLN A 37 -3.61 -13.22 -8.45
C GLN A 37 -2.17 -12.87 -8.04
N LEU A 38 -1.99 -11.83 -7.23
CA LEU A 38 -0.68 -11.39 -6.76
C LEU A 38 -0.04 -12.43 -5.83
N ARG A 39 -0.81 -13.03 -4.92
CA ARG A 39 -0.32 -14.14 -4.07
C ARG A 39 0.06 -15.36 -4.91
N ALA A 40 -0.75 -15.71 -5.90
CA ALA A 40 -0.44 -16.81 -6.82
C ALA A 40 0.84 -16.55 -7.64
N ALA A 41 1.13 -15.28 -7.95
CA ALA A 41 2.37 -14.84 -8.59
C ALA A 41 3.57 -14.72 -7.62
N GLY A 42 3.40 -15.06 -6.33
CA GLY A 42 4.46 -15.00 -5.32
C GLY A 42 4.73 -13.60 -4.74
N VAL A 43 3.86 -12.62 -5.00
CA VAL A 43 3.96 -11.27 -4.45
C VAL A 43 3.40 -11.24 -3.03
N ARG A 44 4.15 -10.65 -2.10
CA ARG A 44 3.70 -10.49 -0.71
C ARG A 44 2.69 -9.36 -0.59
N VAL A 45 1.44 -9.76 -0.41
CA VAL A 45 0.35 -8.90 0.06
C VAL A 45 0.43 -8.81 1.60
N LEU A 46 0.39 -7.60 2.16
CA LEU A 46 0.63 -7.37 3.59
C LEU A 46 -0.51 -7.86 4.49
N TYR A 47 -1.76 -7.77 4.02
CA TYR A 47 -2.92 -8.24 4.78
C TYR A 47 -3.56 -9.43 4.09
N ASP A 48 -3.99 -10.41 4.88
CA ASP A 48 -4.74 -11.57 4.41
C ASP A 48 -6.09 -11.15 3.82
N GLU A 49 -6.74 -10.16 4.43
CA GLU A 49 -7.97 -9.54 3.91
C GLU A 49 -7.79 -8.03 3.74
N PRO A 50 -8.40 -7.42 2.70
CA PRO A 50 -8.42 -5.97 2.54
C PRO A 50 -9.03 -5.27 3.77
N ARG A 51 -8.41 -4.17 4.20
CA ARG A 51 -8.88 -3.36 5.32
C ARG A 51 -9.70 -2.17 4.83
N ILE A 52 -10.52 -1.60 5.71
CA ILE A 52 -11.21 -0.34 5.43
C ILE A 52 -10.25 0.84 5.63
N GLY A 53 -10.03 1.59 4.56
CA GLY A 53 -9.23 2.81 4.51
C GLY A 53 -10.07 4.08 4.55
N THR A 54 -9.49 5.18 4.07
CA THR A 54 -10.19 6.47 3.99
C THR A 54 -11.38 6.41 3.05
N ALA A 55 -12.42 7.22 3.31
CA ALA A 55 -13.65 7.25 2.51
C ALA A 55 -14.32 5.88 2.32
N ASN A 56 -14.20 4.99 3.32
CA ASN A 56 -14.72 3.60 3.30
C ASN A 56 -14.17 2.72 2.15
N SER A 57 -13.09 3.15 1.50
CA SER A 57 -12.41 2.35 0.48
C SER A 57 -11.84 1.08 1.09
N ARG A 58 -11.75 0.01 0.30
CA ARG A 58 -11.03 -1.21 0.67
C ARG A 58 -9.58 -1.06 0.23
N ILE A 59 -8.64 -1.31 1.12
CA ILE A 59 -7.21 -1.13 0.89
C ILE A 59 -6.40 -2.37 1.25
N ASN A 60 -5.31 -2.59 0.52
CA ASN A 60 -4.27 -3.55 0.86
C ASN A 60 -2.91 -3.03 0.40
N PHE A 61 -1.82 -3.64 0.83
CA PHE A 61 -0.47 -3.18 0.49
C PHE A 61 0.38 -4.31 -0.05
N LEU A 62 1.32 -3.98 -0.94
CA LEU A 62 2.34 -4.90 -1.44
C LEU A 62 3.69 -4.56 -0.83
N HIS A 63 4.45 -5.59 -0.45
CA HIS A 63 5.71 -5.38 0.24
C HIS A 63 6.76 -4.77 -0.70
N PRO A 64 7.49 -3.70 -0.28
CA PRO A 64 8.57 -3.08 -1.05
C PRO A 64 9.65 -4.02 -1.62
N LYS A 65 9.75 -5.24 -1.09
CA LYS A 65 10.75 -6.22 -1.53
C LYS A 65 10.35 -6.88 -2.84
N ASP A 66 9.06 -6.87 -3.19
CA ASP A 66 8.54 -7.44 -4.43
C ASP A 66 8.18 -6.36 -5.47
N THR A 67 8.29 -5.08 -5.08
CA THR A 67 7.83 -3.92 -5.86
C THR A 67 8.95 -2.90 -6.12
N GLY A 68 10.21 -3.35 -6.14
CA GLY A 68 11.35 -2.51 -6.49
C GLY A 68 11.70 -1.42 -5.46
N GLY A 69 11.36 -1.63 -4.19
CA GLY A 69 11.70 -0.73 -3.08
C GLY A 69 10.61 0.27 -2.70
N VAL A 70 9.46 0.27 -3.39
CA VAL A 70 8.35 1.20 -3.15
C VAL A 70 7.17 0.49 -2.51
N LEU A 71 6.60 1.03 -1.43
CA LEU A 71 5.36 0.50 -0.87
C LEU A 71 4.20 0.77 -1.83
N ILE A 72 3.54 -0.27 -2.32
CA ILE A 72 2.37 -0.10 -3.19
C ILE A 72 1.10 -0.28 -2.36
N GLU A 73 0.20 0.69 -2.41
CA GLU A 73 -1.14 0.63 -1.85
C GLU A 73 -2.14 0.30 -2.97
N LEU A 74 -3.00 -0.69 -2.76
CA LEU A 74 -4.13 -1.02 -3.61
C LEU A 74 -5.37 -0.41 -2.98
N VAL A 75 -6.14 0.37 -3.75
CA VAL A 75 -7.32 1.08 -3.26
C VAL A 75 -8.50 0.76 -4.15
N GLN A 76 -9.49 0.05 -3.60
CA GLN A 76 -10.80 -0.09 -4.21
C GLN A 76 -11.75 0.91 -3.54
N PRO A 77 -12.12 2.01 -4.21
CA PRO A 77 -13.10 2.93 -3.66
C PRO A 77 -14.45 2.23 -3.48
N THR A 78 -15.19 2.60 -2.44
CA THR A 78 -16.62 2.28 -2.38
C THR A 78 -17.26 2.93 -3.61
N GLU A 79 -18.12 2.21 -4.33
CA GLU A 79 -18.86 2.82 -5.43
C GLU A 79 -19.62 4.03 -4.89
N SER A 80 -19.14 5.23 -5.22
CA SER A 80 -19.92 6.44 -5.05
C SER A 80 -21.11 6.31 -6.00
N HIS A 81 -22.31 6.22 -5.45
CA HIS A 81 -23.56 6.44 -6.18
C HIS A 81 -23.50 7.72 -7.02
#